data_AF-A0A3F2TZ74-F1
#
_entry.id   AF-A0A3F2TZ74-F1
#
_cell.length_a   1.000
_cell.length_b   1.000
_cell.length_c   1.000
_cell.angle_alpha   90.00
_cell.angle_beta   90.00
_cell.angle_gamma   90.00
#
_symmetry.space_group_name_H-M   'P 1'
#
loop_
_entity.id
_entity.type
_entity.pdbx_description
1 polymer ?
#
loop_
_entity_poly.entity_id
_entity_poly.type
_entity_poly.pdbx_seq_one_letter_code
_entity_poly.pdbx_strand_id
1 'polypeptide(L)' 'MNRDAKIAEQFAELPEPTRKFLTDLTVEDAKALEAGMPLVRALIGFAKVSKWIIITILGILGGVVLLGESVMKILAWFRT' A
#
# COMPACT_ATOMS: atom_id res chain seq x y z
N MET A 1 -7.62 29.18 -27.07
CA MET A 1 -7.15 27.82 -27.39
C MET A 1 -8.26 26.84 -27.08
N ASN A 2 -8.57 25.93 -28.01
CA ASN A 2 -9.59 24.89 -27.83
C ASN A 2 -9.08 23.82 -26.85
N ARG A 3 -9.94 23.35 -25.94
CA ARG A 3 -9.59 22.33 -24.92
C ARG A 3 -9.15 21.01 -25.57
N ASP A 4 -9.79 20.64 -26.67
CA ASP A 4 -9.49 19.40 -27.38
C ASP A 4 -8.10 19.42 -28.03
N ALA A 5 -7.68 20.59 -28.53
CA ALA A 5 -6.34 20.77 -29.09
C ALA A 5 -5.25 20.57 -28.02
N LYS A 6 -5.50 21.04 -26.78
CA LYS A 6 -4.59 20.83 -25.65
C LYS A 6 -4.51 19.37 -25.21
N ILE A 7 -5.63 18.64 -25.22
CA ILE A 7 -5.66 17.21 -24.88
C ILE A 7 -4.90 16.39 -25.93
N ALA A 8 -5.08 16.70 -27.22
CA ALA A 8 -4.37 16.03 -28.31
C ALA A 8 -2.85 16.25 -28.21
N GLU A 9 -2.40 17.47 -27.87
CA GLU A 9 -0.99 17.79 -27.64
C GLU A 9 -0.42 16.99 -26.46
N GLN A 10 -1.11 16.97 -25.30
CA GLN A 10 -0.70 16.18 -24.15
C GLN A 10 -0.65 14.68 -24.44
N PHE A 11 -1.58 14.16 -25.24
CA PHE A 11 -1.57 12.76 -25.65
C PHE A 11 -0.40 12.44 -26.57
N ALA A 12 -0.04 13.37 -27.47
CA ALA A 12 1.12 13.24 -28.36
C ALA A 12 2.46 13.26 -27.60
N GLU A 13 2.52 13.93 -26.46
CA GLU A 13 3.70 13.97 -25.56
C GLU A 13 3.89 12.68 -24.73
N LEU A 14 2.90 11.78 -24.69
CA LEU A 14 3.00 10.55 -23.91
C LEU A 14 4.04 9.57 -24.51
N PRO A 15 4.74 8.78 -23.66
CA PRO A 15 5.59 7.70 -24.12
C PRO A 15 4.84 6.73 -25.04
N GLU A 16 5.52 6.22 -26.07
CA GLU A 16 4.92 5.32 -27.08
C GLU A 16 4.16 4.13 -26.45
N PRO A 17 4.68 3.42 -25.43
CA PRO A 17 3.96 2.30 -24.82
C PRO A 17 2.64 2.73 -24.15
N THR A 18 2.63 3.91 -23.54
CA THR A 18 1.43 4.46 -22.87
C THR A 18 0.39 4.87 -23.90
N ARG A 19 0.81 5.50 -25.00
CA ARG A 19 -0.09 5.87 -26.11
C ARG A 19 -0.77 4.66 -26.71
N LYS A 20 0.00 3.61 -27.00
CA LYS A 20 -0.51 2.34 -27.53
C LYS A 20 -1.52 1.70 -26.58
N PHE A 21 -1.16 1.59 -25.29
CA PHE A 21 -2.06 1.07 -24.26
C PHE A 21 -3.39 1.84 -24.18
N LEU A 22 -3.35 3.17 -24.17
CA LEU A 22 -4.56 4.01 -24.14
C LEU A 22 -5.40 3.92 -25.43
N THR A 23 -4.79 3.55 -26.55
CA THR A 23 -5.48 3.40 -27.84
C THR A 23 -6.19 2.05 -27.93
N ASP A 24 -5.64 1.01 -27.27
CA ASP A 24 -6.21 -0.34 -27.22
C ASP A 24 -7.34 -0.47 -26.16
N LEU A 25 -7.58 0.58 -25.38
CA LEU A 25 -8.52 0.59 -24.26
C LEU A 25 -9.96 0.86 -24.71
N THR A 26 -10.89 -0.04 -24.36
CA THR A 26 -12.33 0.24 -24.50
C THR A 26 -12.83 1.17 -23.39
N VAL A 27 -14.00 1.77 -23.58
CA VAL A 27 -14.61 2.66 -22.58
C VAL A 27 -14.94 1.90 -21.29
N GLU A 28 -15.35 0.65 -21.42
CA GLU A 28 -15.66 -0.26 -20.32
C GLU A 28 -14.39 -0.61 -19.52
N ASP A 29 -13.30 -0.93 -20.20
CA ASP A 29 -12.01 -1.22 -19.57
C ASP A 29 -11.46 0.01 -18.84
N ALA A 30 -11.60 1.20 -19.44
CA ALA A 30 -11.16 2.45 -18.81
C ALA A 30 -11.92 2.72 -17.49
N LYS A 31 -13.23 2.48 -17.46
CA LYS A 31 -14.05 2.60 -16.24
C LYS A 31 -13.65 1.58 -15.18
N ALA A 32 -13.38 0.33 -15.58
CA ALA A 32 -12.93 -0.71 -14.67
C ALA A 32 -11.57 -0.37 -14.05
N LEU A 33 -10.62 0.14 -14.85
CA LEU A 33 -9.30 0.58 -14.38
C LEU A 33 -9.40 1.78 -13.43
N GLU A 34 -10.26 2.76 -13.74
CA GLU A 34 -10.50 3.92 -12.87
C GLU A 34 -11.07 3.47 -11.52
N ALA A 35 -12.04 2.55 -11.53
CA ALA A 35 -12.61 1.99 -10.31
C ALA A 35 -11.61 1.13 -9.52
N GLY A 36 -10.70 0.43 -10.19
CA GLY A 36 -9.68 -0.43 -9.57
C GLY A 36 -8.43 0.30 -9.08
N MET A 37 -8.14 1.50 -9.60
CA MET A 37 -6.94 2.26 -9.28
C MET A 37 -6.75 2.55 -7.77
N PRO A 38 -7.80 2.91 -6.99
CA PRO A 38 -7.67 3.13 -5.56
C PRO A 38 -7.23 1.86 -4.80
N LEU A 39 -7.75 0.69 -5.20
CA LEU A 39 -7.40 -0.59 -4.58
C LEU A 39 -5.93 -0.93 -4.83
N VAL A 40 -5.46 -0.77 -6.07
CA VAL A 40 -4.05 -1.01 -6.43
C VAL A 40 -3.13 -0.07 -5.66
N ARG A 41 -3.49 1.22 -5.55
CA ARG A 41 -2.72 2.20 -4.74
C ARG A 41 -2.67 1.80 -3.26
N ALA A 42 -3.79 1.34 -2.70
CA ALA A 42 -3.85 0.87 -1.33
C ALA A 42 -2.99 -0.39 -1.12
N LEU A 43 -3.02 -1.34 -2.06
CA LEU A 43 -2.21 -2.55 -2.02
C LEU A 43 -0.71 -2.24 -2.09
N ILE A 44 -0.28 -1.34 -2.99
CA ILE A 44 1.12 -0.90 -3.09
C ILE A 44 1.55 -0.22 -1.77
N GLY A 45 0.69 0.65 -1.22
CA GLY A 45 0.93 1.30 0.06
C GLY A 45 1.08 0.29 1.21
N PHE A 46 0.19 -0.70 1.27
CA PHE A 46 0.21 -1.76 2.27
C PHE A 46 1.43 -2.68 2.12
N ALA A 47 1.79 -3.04 0.89
CA ALA A 47 2.95 -3.88 0.58
C ALA A 47 4.25 -3.24 1.12
N LYS A 48 4.37 -1.92 1.10
CA LYS A 48 5.51 -1.19 1.68
C LYS A 48 5.64 -1.37 3.21
N VAL A 49 4.51 -1.54 3.91
CA VAL A 49 4.47 -1.68 5.38
C VAL A 49 4.51 -3.14 5.82
N SER A 50 4.16 -4.08 4.94
CA SER A 50 4.07 -5.53 5.24
C SER A 50 5.33 -6.11 5.92
N LYS A 51 6.53 -5.70 5.50
CA LYS A 51 7.80 -6.10 6.13
C LYS A 51 7.86 -5.76 7.62
N TRP A 52 7.33 -4.61 8.02
CA TRP A 52 7.37 -4.15 9.41
C TRP A 52 6.38 -4.90 10.28
N ILE A 53 5.28 -5.40 9.72
CA ILE A 53 4.26 -6.17 10.46
C ILE A 53 4.89 -7.39 11.14
N ILE A 54 5.73 -8.14 10.44
CA ILE A 54 6.40 -9.32 10.99
C ILE A 54 7.30 -8.94 12.17
N ILE A 55 8.09 -7.87 12.00
CA ILE A 55 8.99 -7.37 13.05
C ILE A 55 8.18 -6.91 14.27
N THR A 56 7.09 -6.19 14.05
CA THR A 56 6.18 -5.75 15.12
C THR A 56 5.56 -6.94 15.86
N ILE A 57 5.09 -7.98 15.14
CA ILE A 57 4.53 -9.18 15.76
C ILE A 57 5.59 -9.87 16.62
N LEU A 58 6.80 -10.07 16.10
CA LEU A 58 7.90 -10.69 16.87
C LEU A 58 8.27 -9.85 18.10
N GLY A 59 8.31 -8.53 17.95
CA GLY A 59 8.56 -7.60 19.06
C GLY A 59 7.48 -7.65 20.13
N ILE A 60 6.19 -7.72 19.75
CA ILE A 60 5.08 -7.87 20.69
C ILE A 60 5.17 -9.20 21.42
N LEU A 61 5.38 -10.31 20.71
CA LEU A 61 5.50 -11.63 21.32
C LEU A 61 6.65 -11.68 22.34
N GLY A 62 7.83 -11.22 21.95
CA GLY A 62 8.99 -11.15 22.85
C GLY A 62 8.74 -10.23 24.04
N GLY A 63 8.18 -9.04 23.79
CA GLY A 63 7.86 -8.06 24.83
C GLY A 63 6.86 -8.58 25.87
N VAL A 64 5.81 -9.28 25.43
CA VAL A 64 4.79 -9.87 26.33
C VAL A 64 5.41 -10.94 27.22
N VAL A 65 6.25 -11.82 26.66
CA VAL A 65 6.93 -12.87 27.46
C VAL A 65 7.82 -12.24 28.52
N LEU A 66 8.68 -11.29 28.14
CA LEU A 66 9.60 -10.62 29.06
C LEU A 66 8.88 -9.79 30.13
N LEU A 67 7.77 -9.14 29.77
CA LEU A 67 6.91 -8.44 30.73
C LEU A 67 6.31 -9.40 31.75
N GLY A 68 5.79 -10.55 31.29
CA GLY A 68 5.26 -11.58 32.17
C GLY A 68 6.28 -12.09 33.17
N GLU A 69 7.49 -12.41 32.71
CA GLU A 69 8.60 -12.82 33.59
C GLU A 69 8.95 -11.74 34.63
N SER A 70 8.98 -10.48 34.21
CA SER A 70 9.33 -9.35 35.08
C SER A 70 8.27 -9.11 36.14
N VAL A 71 6.98 -9.15 35.76
CA VAL A 71 5.86 -9.05 36.71
C VAL A 71 5.90 -10.20 37.72
N MET A 72 6.15 -11.43 37.26
CA MET A 72 6.27 -12.60 38.15
C MET A 72 7.44 -12.45 39.13
N LYS A 73 8.59 -11.95 38.68
CA LYS A 73 9.74 -11.66 39.56
C LYS A 73 9.38 -10.63 40.63
N ILE A 74 8.70 -9.55 40.26
CA ILE A 74 8.26 -8.51 41.19
C ILE A 74 7.28 -9.10 42.22
N LEU A 75 6.28 -9.86 41.77
CA LEU A 75 5.30 -10.51 42.65
C LEU A 75 5.96 -11.52 43.61
N ALA A 76 7.00 -12.21 43.17
CA ALA A 76 7.74 -13.15 44.01
C ALA A 76 8.45 -12.46 45.19
N TRP A 77 8.95 -11.23 45.02
CA TRP A 77 9.55 -10.46 46.12
C TRP A 77 8.55 -10.13 47.23
N PHE A 78 7.29 -9.87 46.90
CA PHE A 78 6.24 -9.60 47.88
C PHE A 78 5.65 -10.85 48.53
N ARG A 79 6.02 -12.04 48.04
CA ARG A 79 5.60 -13.34 48.58
C ARG A 79 6.64 -13.96 49.52
N THR A 80 7.76 -13.26 49.73
CA THR A 80 8.77 -13.53 50.78
C THR A 80 8.44 -12.71 52.01
#